data_AF-A0A9X2MK75-F1
#
_entry.id   AF-A0A9X2MK75-F1
#
_cell.length_a   1.000
_cell.length_b   1.000
_cell.length_c   1.000
_cell.angle_alpha   90.00
_cell.angle_beta   90.00
_cell.angle_gamma   90.00
#
_symmetry.space_group_name_H-M   'P 1'
#
loop_
_entity.id
_entity.type
_entity.pdbx_description
1 polymer ?
#
loop_
_entity_poly.entity_id
_entity_poly.type
_entity_poly.pdbx_seq_one_letter_code
_entity_poly.pdbx_strand_id
1 'polypeptide(L)'
;MENLKNKKKTLIITIILIFIFVSIVSIFHGKDRFLKNKSNILFSKIFGFTGELFKSGSTNAEKENKKDCLSNYYLSLETSSAADKLYIIKKNDKELYSDLIKIMNRKSPNKTSNILKLIRNIDKRKDYLSSIFNEIQKGKEKEIKEEVETLENIDTLASIKKIEQMTYEDEEYLSILPKIISIMDEKKSAEILFYIDNNIKKKTMAKLENKKRNDLEKLIFKMEYQDRKLEDIAKTYDSKSTKEVVKEIGNEEIYSMKKLSYIYMNLSIEKAAEVLAEIKNDEFVEELISAIGKEEELRKVDNSRMTEINEAVKFLREYNEKVDELVEVYSKMSTNNVAKVVENMMGNTKKVTSLEIDSSPIYEISDSTIILDVLSRMKKPTLSKIINNMDSKKASKLTQMLASP
;
A
#
# COMPACT_ATOMS: atom_id res chain seq x y z
N MET A 1 34.93 -28.24 -51.81
CA MET A 1 34.92 -27.71 -50.42
C MET A 1 34.09 -26.45 -50.23
N GLU A 2 33.76 -25.70 -51.29
CA GLU A 2 33.02 -24.42 -51.20
C GLU A 2 31.52 -24.58 -50.87
N ASN A 3 30.88 -25.64 -51.37
CA ASN A 3 29.46 -25.92 -51.11
C ASN A 3 29.13 -26.36 -49.66
N LEU A 4 30.11 -26.88 -48.91
CA LEU A 4 29.93 -27.27 -47.50
C LEU A 4 30.07 -26.06 -46.54
N LYS A 5 30.86 -25.04 -46.94
CA LYS A 5 31.00 -23.77 -46.19
C LYS A 5 29.74 -22.90 -46.30
N ASN A 6 29.14 -22.83 -47.50
CA ASN A 6 27.89 -22.08 -47.69
C ASN A 6 26.71 -22.72 -46.96
N LYS A 7 26.58 -24.06 -47.00
CA LYS A 7 25.53 -24.77 -46.22
C LYS A 7 25.64 -24.55 -44.71
N LYS A 8 26.85 -24.56 -44.13
CA LYS A 8 27.07 -24.26 -42.70
C LYS A 8 26.76 -22.80 -42.34
N LYS A 9 27.09 -21.83 -43.21
CA LYS A 9 26.73 -20.41 -43.00
C LYS A 9 25.23 -20.17 -43.06
N THR A 10 24.51 -20.76 -44.02
CA THR A 10 23.03 -20.68 -44.06
C THR A 10 22.39 -21.33 -42.85
N LEU A 11 22.91 -22.47 -42.37
CA LEU A 11 22.34 -23.18 -41.21
C LEU A 11 22.50 -22.37 -39.90
N ILE A 12 23.64 -21.69 -39.71
CA ILE A 12 23.88 -20.80 -38.57
C ILE A 12 22.97 -19.56 -38.62
N ILE A 13 22.78 -18.97 -39.80
CA ILE A 13 21.88 -17.82 -39.99
C ILE A 13 20.42 -18.20 -39.72
N THR A 14 19.99 -19.39 -40.15
CA THR A 14 18.63 -19.90 -39.90
C THR A 14 18.40 -20.19 -38.42
N ILE A 15 19.39 -20.73 -37.69
CA ILE A 15 19.28 -20.98 -36.24
C ILE A 15 19.18 -19.67 -35.46
N ILE A 16 19.95 -18.64 -35.83
CA ILE A 16 19.89 -17.31 -35.19
C ILE A 16 18.54 -16.65 -35.45
N LEU A 17 17.99 -16.76 -36.66
CA LEU A 17 16.66 -16.24 -37.02
C LEU A 17 15.53 -16.94 -36.26
N ILE A 18 15.62 -18.26 -36.07
CA ILE A 18 14.65 -19.02 -35.26
C ILE A 18 14.75 -18.62 -33.79
N PHE A 19 15.96 -18.42 -33.26
CA PHE A 19 16.15 -17.99 -31.87
C PHE A 19 15.57 -16.59 -31.62
N ILE A 20 15.77 -15.66 -32.56
CA ILE A 20 15.17 -14.31 -32.51
C ILE A 20 13.64 -14.40 -32.58
N PHE A 21 13.09 -15.28 -33.41
CA PHE A 21 11.63 -15.46 -33.53
C PHE A 21 11.01 -16.08 -32.26
N VAL A 22 11.67 -17.07 -31.65
CA VAL A 22 11.24 -17.68 -30.40
C VAL A 22 11.33 -16.69 -29.23
N SER A 23 12.38 -15.86 -29.17
CA SER A 23 12.49 -14.80 -28.15
C SER A 23 11.42 -13.73 -28.28
N ILE A 24 10.97 -13.40 -29.49
CA ILE A 24 9.87 -12.44 -29.72
C ILE A 24 8.52 -13.06 -29.30
N VAL A 25 8.28 -14.33 -29.61
CA VAL A 25 7.03 -15.03 -29.23
C VAL A 25 6.92 -15.21 -27.71
N SER A 26 8.03 -15.46 -27.00
CA SER A 26 8.03 -15.55 -25.53
C SER A 26 7.71 -14.23 -24.83
N ILE A 27 8.05 -13.08 -25.44
CA ILE A 27 7.68 -11.74 -24.93
C ILE A 27 6.18 -11.46 -25.14
N PHE A 28 5.55 -12.05 -26.17
CA PHE A 28 4.13 -11.83 -26.47
C PHE A 28 3.17 -12.75 -25.70
N HIS A 29 3.65 -13.83 -25.07
CA HIS A 29 2.80 -14.74 -24.29
C HIS A 29 2.80 -14.49 -22.76
N GLY A 30 3.71 -13.65 -22.25
CA GLY A 30 3.70 -13.20 -20.87
C GLY A 30 2.95 -11.86 -20.70
N LYS A 31 1.83 -11.88 -19.97
CA LYS A 31 0.99 -10.73 -19.56
C LYS A 31 -0.01 -10.21 -20.60
N ASP A 32 -0.98 -11.07 -20.86
CA ASP A 32 -2.33 -10.70 -21.29
C ASP A 32 -3.02 -9.91 -20.16
N ARG A 33 -3.02 -8.56 -20.23
CA ARG A 33 -4.04 -7.65 -19.65
C ARG A 33 -3.77 -6.16 -19.86
N PHE A 34 -2.56 -5.72 -20.24
CA PHE A 34 -2.22 -4.28 -20.29
C PHE A 34 -2.43 -3.59 -21.66
N LEU A 35 -2.77 -4.32 -22.72
CA LEU A 35 -2.95 -3.78 -24.09
C LEU A 35 -4.40 -3.65 -24.57
N LYS A 36 -5.40 -3.80 -23.67
CA LYS A 36 -6.82 -3.74 -24.07
C LYS A 36 -7.43 -2.33 -24.15
N ASN A 37 -6.83 -1.31 -23.53
CA ASN A 37 -7.51 0.00 -23.42
C ASN A 37 -7.00 1.12 -24.35
N LYS A 38 -5.99 0.88 -25.19
CA LYS A 38 -5.56 1.84 -26.24
C LYS A 38 -5.62 1.32 -27.67
N SER A 39 -6.14 0.11 -27.90
CA SER A 39 -6.25 -0.52 -29.23
C SER A 39 -7.64 -0.39 -29.87
N ASN A 40 -8.70 -0.06 -29.12
CA ASN A 40 -10.07 -0.03 -29.65
C ASN A 40 -10.42 1.19 -30.53
N ILE A 41 -9.59 2.25 -30.57
CA ILE A 41 -9.85 3.43 -31.43
C ILE A 41 -9.03 3.38 -32.74
N LEU A 42 -7.96 2.57 -32.79
CA LEU A 42 -7.10 2.45 -33.98
C LEU A 42 -7.45 1.25 -34.87
N PHE A 43 -7.97 0.15 -34.30
CA PHE A 43 -8.34 -1.03 -35.08
C PHE A 43 -9.57 -0.82 -35.98
N SER A 44 -10.52 0.04 -35.59
CA SER A 44 -11.75 0.29 -36.36
C SER A 44 -11.57 1.23 -37.56
N LYS A 45 -10.50 2.04 -37.59
CA LYS A 45 -10.19 2.94 -38.73
C LYS A 45 -9.31 2.30 -39.81
N ILE A 46 -8.70 1.14 -39.53
CA ILE A 46 -7.79 0.45 -40.46
C ILE A 46 -8.48 -0.76 -41.12
N PHE A 47 -9.37 -1.47 -40.41
CA PHE A 47 -10.05 -2.67 -40.93
C PHE A 47 -11.48 -2.40 -41.43
N GLY A 48 -11.66 -1.35 -42.24
CA GLY A 48 -12.92 -1.00 -42.90
C GLY A 48 -13.02 -1.47 -44.36
N PHE A 49 -12.28 -2.48 -44.80
CA PHE A 49 -12.40 -3.01 -46.15
C PHE A 49 -12.25 -4.54 -46.17
N THR A 50 -13.25 -5.19 -46.77
CA THR A 50 -13.62 -6.61 -46.66
C THR A 50 -12.66 -7.56 -47.37
N GLY A 51 -12.60 -8.80 -46.83
CA GLY A 51 -11.69 -9.90 -47.18
C GLY A 51 -11.87 -10.57 -48.55
N GLU A 52 -12.13 -9.83 -49.63
CA GLU A 52 -12.38 -10.42 -50.96
C GLU A 52 -11.26 -10.27 -52.01
N LEU A 53 -10.11 -9.67 -51.65
CA LEU A 53 -9.01 -9.39 -52.61
C LEU A 53 -7.74 -10.22 -52.41
N PHE A 54 -7.86 -11.45 -51.88
CA PHE A 54 -6.72 -12.37 -51.79
C PHE A 54 -6.97 -13.62 -52.65
N LYS A 55 -6.95 -13.45 -53.97
CA LYS A 55 -6.66 -14.53 -54.92
C LYS A 55 -5.32 -14.26 -55.60
N SER A 56 -4.53 -15.32 -55.72
CA SER A 56 -3.14 -15.33 -56.14
C SER A 56 -2.95 -14.89 -57.60
N GLY A 57 -2.48 -13.66 -57.79
CA GLY A 57 -1.95 -13.13 -59.06
C GLY A 57 -1.72 -11.62 -58.95
N SER A 58 -0.54 -11.18 -58.50
CA SER A 58 -0.35 -9.77 -58.14
C SER A 58 -0.36 -8.86 -59.38
N THR A 59 -1.46 -8.15 -59.60
CA THR A 59 -1.49 -7.01 -60.52
C THR A 59 -0.62 -5.87 -59.98
N ASN A 60 -0.12 -4.98 -60.84
CA ASN A 60 0.69 -3.82 -60.40
C ASN A 60 -0.07 -2.93 -59.39
N ALA A 61 -1.40 -2.84 -59.49
CA ALA A 61 -2.25 -2.10 -58.56
C ALA A 61 -2.25 -2.71 -57.14
N GLU A 62 -2.27 -4.04 -57.01
CA GLU A 62 -2.22 -4.70 -55.71
C GLU A 62 -0.87 -4.51 -55.00
N LYS A 63 0.23 -4.48 -55.76
CA LYS A 63 1.56 -4.21 -55.19
C LYS A 63 1.63 -2.80 -54.60
N GLU A 64 1.07 -1.81 -55.28
CA GLU A 64 1.05 -0.44 -54.78
C GLU A 64 0.15 -0.28 -53.55
N ASN A 65 -1.01 -0.95 -53.51
CA ASN A 65 -1.87 -0.95 -52.32
C ASN A 65 -1.18 -1.58 -51.09
N LYS A 66 -0.41 -2.66 -51.30
CA LYS A 66 0.39 -3.29 -50.23
C LYS A 66 1.48 -2.34 -49.72
N LYS A 67 2.17 -1.62 -50.60
CA LYS A 67 3.16 -0.60 -50.21
C LYS A 67 2.52 0.56 -49.43
N ASP A 68 1.32 0.98 -49.82
CA ASP A 68 0.58 2.04 -49.13
C ASP A 68 0.21 1.63 -47.69
N CYS A 69 -0.33 0.41 -47.54
CA CYS A 69 -0.68 -0.17 -46.25
C CYS A 69 0.56 -0.31 -45.33
N LEU A 70 1.66 -0.86 -45.85
CA LEU A 70 2.92 -0.98 -45.12
C LEU A 70 3.47 0.39 -44.70
N SER A 71 3.38 1.40 -45.56
CA SER A 71 3.81 2.76 -45.26
C SER A 71 2.98 3.39 -44.14
N ASN A 72 1.66 3.18 -44.13
CA ASN A 72 0.79 3.63 -43.04
C ASN A 72 1.12 2.93 -41.72
N TYR A 73 1.35 1.62 -41.77
CA TYR A 73 1.76 0.85 -40.59
C TYR A 73 3.06 1.39 -40.01
N TYR A 74 4.12 1.58 -40.81
CA TYR A 74 5.39 2.12 -40.31
C TYR A 74 5.27 3.55 -39.79
N LEU A 75 4.42 4.38 -40.39
CA LEU A 75 4.12 5.73 -39.88
C LEU A 75 3.32 5.71 -38.57
N SER A 76 2.62 4.61 -38.24
CA SER A 76 1.89 4.49 -36.97
C SER A 76 2.79 4.09 -35.79
N LEU A 77 3.90 3.40 -36.04
CA LEU A 77 4.83 2.95 -35.00
C LEU A 77 5.60 4.10 -34.34
N GLU A 78 6.21 3.82 -33.18
CA GLU A 78 7.26 4.68 -32.62
C GLU A 78 8.45 4.79 -33.58
N THR A 79 9.08 5.97 -33.61
CA THR A 79 10.12 6.33 -34.59
C THR A 79 11.31 5.36 -34.60
N SER A 80 11.71 4.83 -33.45
CA SER A 80 12.77 3.82 -33.30
C SER A 80 12.37 2.47 -33.92
N SER A 81 11.22 1.93 -33.51
CA SER A 81 10.72 0.64 -34.03
C SER A 81 10.47 0.68 -35.54
N ALA A 82 9.97 1.80 -36.07
CA ALA A 82 9.84 2.01 -37.50
C ALA A 82 11.20 2.00 -38.21
N ALA A 83 12.22 2.66 -37.63
CA ALA A 83 13.57 2.72 -38.18
C ALA A 83 14.24 1.34 -38.25
N ASP A 84 14.12 0.51 -37.21
CA ASP A 84 14.73 -0.83 -37.19
C ASP A 84 14.10 -1.76 -38.23
N LYS A 85 12.77 -1.79 -38.31
CA LYS A 85 12.04 -2.61 -39.30
C LYS A 85 12.33 -2.16 -40.72
N LEU A 86 12.35 -0.86 -40.98
CA LEU A 86 12.71 -0.32 -42.29
C LEU A 86 14.19 -0.53 -42.63
N TYR A 87 15.08 -0.58 -41.65
CA TYR A 87 16.48 -0.93 -41.86
C TYR A 87 16.66 -2.38 -42.32
N ILE A 88 15.89 -3.32 -41.76
CA ILE A 88 15.85 -4.72 -42.24
C ILE A 88 15.40 -4.77 -43.70
N ILE A 89 14.31 -4.05 -44.05
CA ILE A 89 13.84 -3.95 -45.44
C ILE A 89 14.93 -3.35 -46.32
N LYS A 90 15.59 -2.27 -45.88
CA LYS A 90 16.70 -1.63 -46.63
C LYS A 90 17.83 -2.61 -46.96
N LYS A 91 18.14 -3.56 -46.07
CA LYS A 91 19.19 -4.59 -46.30
C LYS A 91 18.72 -5.70 -47.23
N ASN A 92 17.45 -6.07 -47.16
CA ASN A 92 16.90 -7.23 -47.90
C ASN A 92 16.32 -6.86 -49.27
N ASP A 93 15.69 -5.69 -49.40
CA ASP A 93 15.03 -5.19 -50.59
C ASP A 93 15.12 -3.65 -50.66
N LYS A 94 16.13 -3.17 -51.39
CA LYS A 94 16.41 -1.73 -51.54
C LYS A 94 15.33 -1.00 -52.35
N GLU A 95 14.69 -1.69 -53.28
CA GLU A 95 13.68 -1.11 -54.16
C GLU A 95 12.39 -0.89 -53.37
N LEU A 96 11.94 -1.91 -52.65
CA LEU A 96 10.82 -1.80 -51.72
C LEU A 96 11.06 -0.73 -50.66
N TYR A 97 12.26 -0.69 -50.06
CA TYR A 97 12.63 0.35 -49.10
C TYR A 97 12.49 1.76 -49.70
N SER A 98 13.02 1.97 -50.90
CA SER A 98 12.95 3.27 -51.60
C SER A 98 11.50 3.70 -51.83
N ASP A 99 10.66 2.76 -52.27
CA ASP A 99 9.25 3.05 -52.55
C ASP A 99 8.44 3.33 -51.28
N LEU A 100 8.66 2.57 -50.20
CA LEU A 100 8.04 2.84 -48.91
C LEU A 100 8.45 4.22 -48.38
N ILE A 101 9.74 4.59 -48.46
CA ILE A 101 10.18 5.92 -48.03
C ILE A 101 9.54 7.04 -48.86
N LYS A 102 9.39 6.87 -50.18
CA LYS A 102 8.68 7.86 -51.02
C LYS A 102 7.23 8.04 -50.57
N ILE A 103 6.50 6.94 -50.34
CA ILE A 103 5.10 6.98 -49.90
C ILE A 103 4.99 7.60 -48.49
N MET A 104 5.83 7.15 -47.56
CA MET A 104 5.87 7.69 -46.20
C MET A 104 6.20 9.19 -46.19
N ASN A 105 7.18 9.62 -46.99
CA ASN A 105 7.60 11.02 -47.05
C ASN A 105 6.52 11.92 -47.67
N ARG A 106 5.71 11.40 -48.60
CA ARG A 106 4.52 12.13 -49.12
C ARG A 106 3.45 12.30 -48.04
N LYS A 107 3.29 11.33 -47.13
CA LYS A 107 2.25 11.33 -46.09
C LYS A 107 2.65 12.06 -44.81
N SER A 108 3.88 11.87 -44.34
CA SER A 108 4.38 12.48 -43.10
C SER A 108 5.87 12.80 -43.20
N PRO A 109 6.24 13.90 -43.89
CA PRO A 109 7.63 14.28 -44.12
C PRO A 109 8.47 14.37 -42.84
N ASN A 110 7.90 14.95 -41.77
CA ASN A 110 8.61 15.16 -40.51
C ASN A 110 8.91 13.83 -39.80
N LYS A 111 7.91 12.94 -39.70
CA LYS A 111 8.11 11.62 -39.07
C LYS A 111 9.06 10.77 -39.89
N THR A 112 8.93 10.76 -41.21
CA THR A 112 9.84 10.04 -42.11
C THR A 112 11.27 10.58 -42.02
N SER A 113 11.46 11.90 -41.93
CA SER A 113 12.77 12.51 -41.74
C SER A 113 13.44 12.04 -40.44
N ASN A 114 12.69 11.98 -39.34
CA ASN A 114 13.20 11.49 -38.06
C ASN A 114 13.56 10.00 -38.10
N ILE A 115 12.73 9.17 -38.74
CA ILE A 115 13.02 7.75 -38.99
C ILE A 115 14.30 7.60 -39.82
N LEU A 116 14.45 8.36 -40.90
CA LEU A 116 15.62 8.33 -41.77
C LEU A 116 16.91 8.76 -41.06
N LYS A 117 16.84 9.73 -40.13
CA LYS A 117 17.98 10.10 -39.28
C LYS A 117 18.43 8.91 -38.43
N LEU A 118 17.50 8.17 -37.82
CA LEU A 118 17.82 6.97 -37.05
C LEU A 118 18.43 5.88 -37.93
N ILE A 119 17.84 5.60 -39.09
CA ILE A 119 18.39 4.62 -40.07
C ILE A 119 19.81 5.00 -40.51
N ARG A 120 20.07 6.28 -40.80
CA ARG A 120 21.41 6.78 -41.13
C ARG A 120 22.37 6.63 -39.97
N ASN A 121 21.90 6.83 -38.74
CA ASN A 121 22.71 6.59 -37.55
C ASN A 121 22.98 5.09 -37.36
N ILE A 122 22.07 4.18 -37.72
CA ILE A 122 22.32 2.73 -37.71
C ILE A 122 23.43 2.37 -38.71
N ASP A 123 23.39 2.89 -39.95
CA ASP A 123 24.43 2.65 -40.96
C ASP A 123 25.80 3.23 -40.58
N LYS A 124 25.84 4.31 -39.80
CA LYS A 124 27.08 4.95 -39.33
C LYS A 124 27.69 4.28 -38.10
N ARG A 125 26.94 3.41 -37.41
CA ARG A 125 27.42 2.72 -36.21
C ARG A 125 28.34 1.57 -36.64
N LYS A 126 29.66 1.74 -36.44
CA LYS A 126 30.66 0.67 -36.62
C LYS A 126 30.40 -0.55 -35.73
N ASP A 127 29.56 -0.40 -34.69
CA ASP A 127 29.19 -1.48 -33.78
C ASP A 127 27.68 -1.43 -33.46
N TYR A 128 26.91 -2.22 -34.22
CA TYR A 128 25.47 -2.42 -34.03
C TYR A 128 25.15 -3.10 -32.68
N LEU A 129 26.06 -3.92 -32.16
CA LEU A 129 25.89 -4.57 -30.86
C LEU A 129 25.90 -3.54 -29.73
N SER A 130 26.88 -2.63 -29.74
CA SER A 130 26.94 -1.51 -28.78
C SER A 130 25.68 -0.63 -28.82
N SER A 131 25.11 -0.43 -30.00
CA SER A 131 23.87 0.32 -30.18
C SER A 131 22.67 -0.34 -29.50
N ILE A 132 22.42 -1.61 -29.82
CA ILE A 132 21.34 -2.39 -29.22
C ILE A 132 21.55 -2.47 -27.71
N PHE A 133 22.77 -2.72 -27.27
CA PHE A 133 23.10 -2.77 -25.84
C PHE A 133 22.74 -1.46 -25.15
N ASN A 134 23.12 -0.31 -25.70
CA ASN A 134 22.78 0.99 -25.12
C ASN A 134 21.27 1.27 -25.10
N GLU A 135 20.52 0.84 -26.12
CA GLU A 135 19.06 0.98 -26.15
C GLU A 135 18.39 0.08 -25.11
N ILE A 136 18.86 -1.15 -24.93
CA ILE A 136 18.43 -2.05 -23.86
C ILE A 136 18.72 -1.43 -22.48
N GLN A 137 19.92 -0.87 -22.27
CA GLN A 137 20.25 -0.22 -20.99
C GLN A 137 19.34 0.97 -20.70
N LYS A 138 19.06 1.82 -21.71
CA LYS A 138 18.10 2.92 -21.57
C LYS A 138 16.68 2.44 -21.27
N GLY A 139 16.25 1.34 -21.89
CA GLY A 139 14.98 0.70 -21.57
C GLY A 139 14.89 0.28 -20.10
N LYS A 140 15.92 -0.42 -19.61
CA LYS A 140 16.03 -0.83 -18.20
C LYS A 140 16.07 0.35 -17.22
N GLU A 141 16.80 1.41 -17.56
CA GLU A 141 16.81 2.65 -16.76
C GLU A 141 15.43 3.32 -16.73
N LYS A 142 14.68 3.29 -17.83
CA LYS A 142 13.32 3.84 -17.89
C LYS A 142 12.37 3.03 -17.01
N GLU A 143 12.41 1.70 -17.08
CA GLU A 143 11.61 0.81 -16.24
C GLU A 143 11.89 1.04 -14.75
N ILE A 144 13.16 1.20 -14.36
CA ILE A 144 13.52 1.51 -12.96
C ILE A 144 12.92 2.85 -12.53
N LYS A 145 12.97 3.89 -13.39
CA LYS A 145 12.41 5.20 -13.07
C LYS A 145 10.89 5.18 -12.91
N GLU A 146 10.19 4.47 -13.80
CA GLU A 146 8.73 4.28 -13.72
C GLU A 146 8.35 3.53 -12.44
N GLU A 147 9.15 2.55 -12.04
CA GLU A 147 8.93 1.82 -10.79
C GLU A 147 9.17 2.69 -9.56
N VAL A 148 10.23 3.52 -9.56
CA VAL A 148 10.47 4.52 -8.50
C VAL A 148 9.29 5.48 -8.36
N GLU A 149 8.85 6.08 -9.48
CA GLU A 149 7.71 7.00 -9.49
C GLU A 149 6.44 6.32 -8.97
N THR A 150 6.22 5.06 -9.34
CA THR A 150 5.07 4.30 -8.83
C THR A 150 5.16 4.09 -7.32
N LEU A 151 6.31 3.64 -6.81
CA LEU A 151 6.49 3.32 -5.39
C LEU A 151 6.46 4.56 -4.49
N GLU A 152 6.90 5.72 -5.00
CA GLU A 152 6.85 7.00 -4.28
C GLU A 152 5.43 7.56 -4.18
N ASN A 153 4.61 7.35 -5.21
CA ASN A 153 3.26 7.92 -5.29
C ASN A 153 2.18 7.08 -4.61
N ILE A 154 2.46 5.82 -4.26
CA ILE A 154 1.53 4.96 -3.51
C ILE A 154 1.86 4.93 -2.02
N ASP A 155 0.89 4.53 -1.21
CA ASP A 155 1.08 4.41 0.23
C ASP A 155 2.11 3.32 0.58
N THR A 156 2.78 3.46 1.72
CA THR A 156 3.92 2.60 2.09
C THR A 156 3.56 1.12 2.23
N LEU A 157 2.35 0.81 2.70
CA LEU A 157 1.88 -0.57 2.80
C LEU A 157 1.70 -1.17 1.39
N ALA A 158 1.08 -0.43 0.46
CA ALA A 158 0.98 -0.85 -0.93
C ALA A 158 2.36 -1.02 -1.59
N SER A 159 3.31 -0.12 -1.33
CA SER A 159 4.69 -0.25 -1.80
C SER A 159 5.31 -1.56 -1.32
N ILE A 160 5.19 -1.89 -0.02
CA ILE A 160 5.74 -3.11 0.57
C ILE A 160 5.10 -4.35 -0.06
N LYS A 161 3.76 -4.41 -0.10
CA LYS A 161 3.03 -5.54 -0.73
C LYS A 161 3.44 -5.76 -2.17
N LYS A 162 3.58 -4.68 -2.95
CA LYS A 162 4.04 -4.76 -4.35
C LYS A 162 5.46 -5.32 -4.42
N ILE A 163 6.38 -4.82 -3.60
CA ILE A 163 7.77 -5.29 -3.61
C ILE A 163 7.84 -6.77 -3.19
N GLU A 164 7.12 -7.16 -2.14
CA GLU A 164 7.08 -8.55 -1.66
C GLU A 164 6.51 -9.49 -2.71
N GLN A 165 5.39 -9.11 -3.34
CA GLN A 165 4.79 -9.86 -4.44
C GLN A 165 5.76 -9.99 -5.62
N MET A 166 6.35 -8.89 -6.09
CA MET A 166 7.27 -8.91 -7.23
C MET A 166 8.53 -9.72 -6.93
N THR A 167 9.03 -9.68 -5.68
CA THR A 167 10.19 -10.48 -5.25
C THR A 167 9.86 -11.97 -5.18
N TYR A 168 8.60 -12.32 -4.91
CA TYR A 168 8.14 -13.70 -4.91
C TYR A 168 7.88 -14.23 -6.34
N GLU A 169 7.31 -13.41 -7.22
CA GLU A 169 6.96 -13.79 -8.59
C GLU A 169 8.15 -13.75 -9.56
N ASP A 170 9.14 -12.89 -9.30
CA ASP A 170 10.29 -12.65 -10.18
C ASP A 170 11.60 -12.57 -9.37
N GLU A 171 12.41 -13.64 -9.43
CA GLU A 171 13.71 -13.70 -8.76
C GLU A 171 14.68 -12.60 -9.23
N GLU A 172 14.55 -12.10 -10.47
CA GLU A 172 15.36 -11.01 -10.97
C GLU A 172 14.99 -9.66 -10.33
N TYR A 173 13.74 -9.51 -9.86
CA TYR A 173 13.27 -8.28 -9.22
C TYR A 173 14.12 -7.91 -7.99
N LEU A 174 14.51 -8.91 -7.21
CA LEU A 174 15.38 -8.72 -6.04
C LEU A 174 16.78 -8.19 -6.40
N SER A 175 17.20 -8.40 -7.66
CA SER A 175 18.48 -7.91 -8.16
C SER A 175 18.40 -6.45 -8.66
N ILE A 176 17.22 -5.96 -9.04
CA ILE A 176 17.01 -4.56 -9.44
C ILE A 176 16.57 -3.67 -8.28
N LEU A 177 15.94 -4.23 -7.25
CA LEU A 177 15.44 -3.48 -6.08
C LEU A 177 16.48 -2.54 -5.44
N PRO A 178 17.77 -2.91 -5.28
CA PRO A 178 18.78 -1.98 -4.78
C PRO A 178 18.93 -0.70 -5.64
N LYS A 179 18.77 -0.81 -6.96
CA LYS A 179 18.83 0.35 -7.86
C LYS A 179 17.62 1.26 -7.69
N ILE A 180 16.43 0.67 -7.55
CA ILE A 180 15.18 1.39 -7.28
C ILE A 180 15.32 2.17 -5.95
N ILE A 181 15.67 1.49 -4.85
CA ILE A 181 15.90 2.09 -3.53
C ILE A 181 17.00 3.17 -3.55
N SER A 182 18.04 3.00 -4.37
CA SER A 182 19.11 3.99 -4.47
C SER A 182 18.63 5.32 -5.02
N ILE A 183 17.75 5.28 -6.02
CA ILE A 183 17.23 6.46 -6.74
C ILE A 183 16.07 7.11 -5.98
N MET A 184 15.24 6.29 -5.35
CA MET A 184 14.04 6.73 -4.63
C MET A 184 14.37 7.67 -3.46
N ASP A 185 13.40 8.52 -3.12
CA ASP A 185 13.41 9.41 -1.95
C ASP A 185 13.89 8.65 -0.72
N GLU A 186 14.79 9.29 0.03
CA GLU A 186 15.51 8.65 1.11
C GLU A 186 14.60 8.30 2.28
N LYS A 187 13.62 9.15 2.59
CA LYS A 187 12.66 8.89 3.68
C LYS A 187 11.72 7.76 3.31
N LYS A 188 11.17 7.78 2.09
CA LYS A 188 10.30 6.71 1.59
C LYS A 188 11.04 5.37 1.53
N SER A 189 12.28 5.39 1.06
CA SER A 189 13.17 4.21 1.04
C SER A 189 13.41 3.65 2.42
N ALA A 190 13.75 4.51 3.39
CA ALA A 190 13.96 4.10 4.77
C ALA A 190 12.67 3.53 5.38
N GLU A 191 11.52 4.15 5.12
CA GLU A 191 10.23 3.68 5.64
C GLU A 191 9.84 2.31 5.07
N ILE A 192 9.99 2.09 3.76
CA ILE A 192 9.76 0.77 3.15
C ILE A 192 10.71 -0.27 3.76
N LEU A 193 12.01 0.03 3.83
CA LEU A 193 13.01 -0.88 4.39
C LEU A 193 12.85 -1.12 5.89
N PHE A 194 12.16 -0.25 6.60
CA PHE A 194 11.86 -0.41 8.01
C PHE A 194 10.87 -1.56 8.23
N TYR A 195 9.79 -1.61 7.44
CA TYR A 195 8.67 -2.54 7.62
C TYR A 195 8.74 -3.80 6.73
N ILE A 196 9.45 -3.76 5.60
CA ILE A 196 9.51 -4.91 4.68
C ILE A 196 10.14 -6.14 5.33
N ASP A 197 9.81 -7.32 4.79
CA ASP A 197 10.46 -8.58 5.16
C ASP A 197 11.99 -8.45 5.31
N ASN A 198 12.50 -8.99 6.42
CA ASN A 198 13.89 -8.84 6.83
C ASN A 198 14.88 -9.48 5.83
N ASN A 199 14.48 -10.55 5.14
CA ASN A 199 15.33 -11.18 4.12
C ASN A 199 15.46 -10.25 2.90
N ILE A 200 14.35 -9.66 2.45
CA ILE A 200 14.36 -8.67 1.37
C ILE A 200 15.18 -7.44 1.77
N LYS A 201 14.96 -6.90 2.98
CA LYS A 201 15.74 -5.78 3.54
C LYS A 201 17.25 -6.08 3.49
N LYS A 202 17.68 -7.20 4.09
CA LYS A 202 19.10 -7.57 4.15
C LYS A 202 19.75 -7.71 2.79
N LYS A 203 19.10 -8.45 1.87
CA LYS A 203 19.61 -8.66 0.50
C LYS A 203 19.69 -7.35 -0.29
N THR A 204 18.72 -6.46 -0.09
CA THR A 204 18.68 -5.15 -0.74
C THR A 204 19.80 -4.26 -0.21
N MET A 205 19.88 -4.10 1.12
CA MET A 205 20.90 -3.28 1.79
C MET A 205 22.32 -3.72 1.44
N ALA A 206 22.60 -5.02 1.39
CA ALA A 206 23.91 -5.56 1.06
C ALA A 206 24.43 -5.15 -0.32
N LYS A 207 23.54 -4.83 -1.27
CA LYS A 207 23.88 -4.44 -2.64
C LYS A 207 23.88 -2.92 -2.88
N LEU A 208 23.51 -2.11 -1.88
CA LEU A 208 23.56 -0.65 -1.97
C LEU A 208 24.99 -0.11 -1.89
N GLU A 209 25.21 1.08 -2.45
CA GLU A 209 26.44 1.83 -2.22
C GLU A 209 26.59 2.21 -0.75
N ASN A 210 27.83 2.19 -0.24
CA ASN A 210 28.11 2.40 1.19
C ASN A 210 27.50 3.71 1.73
N LYS A 211 27.56 4.81 0.97
CA LYS A 211 26.99 6.09 1.38
C LYS A 211 25.47 5.98 1.57
N LYS A 212 24.75 5.55 0.53
CA LYS A 212 23.28 5.38 0.57
C LYS A 212 22.86 4.41 1.68
N ARG A 213 23.57 3.29 1.82
CA ARG A 213 23.33 2.31 2.90
C ARG A 213 23.42 2.96 4.28
N ASN A 214 24.53 3.65 4.55
CA ASN A 214 24.77 4.28 5.86
C ASN A 214 23.72 5.35 6.17
N ASP A 215 23.26 6.10 5.16
CA ASP A 215 22.26 7.15 5.38
C ASP A 215 20.87 6.54 5.66
N LEU A 216 20.49 5.48 4.95
CA LEU A 216 19.28 4.70 5.25
C LEU A 216 19.33 4.02 6.63
N GLU A 217 20.47 3.44 7.02
CA GLU A 217 20.66 2.83 8.35
C GLU A 217 20.46 3.84 9.47
N LYS A 218 20.96 5.08 9.34
CA LYS A 218 20.72 6.14 10.33
C LYS A 218 19.23 6.49 10.45
N LEU A 219 18.53 6.57 9.32
CA LEU A 219 17.09 6.87 9.32
C LEU A 219 16.29 5.74 9.96
N ILE A 220 16.58 4.49 9.60
CA ILE A 220 15.95 3.30 10.19
C ILE A 220 16.23 3.25 11.69
N PHE A 221 17.48 3.44 12.13
CA PHE A 221 17.83 3.47 13.55
C PHE A 221 17.07 4.57 14.31
N LYS A 222 16.90 5.74 13.70
CA LYS A 222 16.11 6.84 14.28
C LYS A 222 14.64 6.44 14.42
N MET A 223 14.06 5.74 13.45
CA MET A 223 12.70 5.21 13.54
C MET A 223 12.57 4.19 14.67
N GLU A 224 13.49 3.22 14.75
CA GLU A 224 13.50 2.23 15.84
C GLU A 224 13.63 2.88 17.22
N TYR A 225 14.43 3.94 17.34
CA TYR A 225 14.55 4.70 18.59
C TYR A 225 13.26 5.46 18.93
N GLN A 226 12.58 6.01 17.93
CA GLN A 226 11.30 6.69 18.13
C GLN A 226 10.22 5.70 18.58
N ASP A 227 10.16 4.51 17.98
CA ASP A 227 9.23 3.45 18.38
C ASP A 227 9.43 3.06 19.84
N ARG A 228 10.67 2.75 20.25
CA ARG A 228 10.97 2.44 21.66
C ARG A 228 10.52 3.54 22.62
N LYS A 229 10.70 4.81 22.24
CA LYS A 229 10.25 5.94 23.05
C LYS A 229 8.71 5.98 23.16
N LEU A 230 8.00 5.68 22.09
CA LEU A 230 6.53 5.65 22.07
C LEU A 230 5.98 4.47 22.88
N GLU A 231 6.64 3.31 22.84
CA GLU A 231 6.32 2.17 23.71
C GLU A 231 6.47 2.52 25.19
N ASP A 232 7.56 3.19 25.57
CA ASP A 232 7.77 3.60 26.96
C ASP A 232 6.76 4.67 27.41
N ILE A 233 6.33 5.53 26.49
CA ILE A 233 5.23 6.48 26.71
C ILE A 233 3.91 5.73 26.93
N ALA A 234 3.60 4.71 26.13
CA ALA A 234 2.40 3.89 26.30
C ALA A 234 2.38 3.22 27.69
N LYS A 235 3.47 2.57 28.10
CA LYS A 235 3.60 1.97 29.45
C LYS A 235 3.41 3.00 30.57
N THR A 236 3.86 4.23 30.35
CA THR A 236 3.65 5.32 31.32
C THR A 236 2.17 5.67 31.39
N TYR A 237 1.48 5.77 30.26
CA TYR A 237 0.05 6.07 30.19
C TYR A 237 -0.84 4.96 30.78
N ASP A 238 -0.44 3.69 30.70
CA ASP A 238 -1.15 2.59 31.37
C ASP A 238 -1.30 2.83 32.88
N SER A 239 -0.31 3.49 33.51
CA SER A 239 -0.33 3.80 34.94
C SER A 239 -0.97 5.15 35.31
N LYS A 240 -1.24 6.01 34.32
CA LYS A 240 -1.82 7.35 34.56
C LYS A 240 -3.35 7.30 34.62
N SER A 241 -3.94 8.34 35.23
CA SER A 241 -5.38 8.51 35.23
C SER A 241 -5.92 8.75 33.81
N THR A 242 -7.05 8.14 33.48
CA THR A 242 -7.67 8.22 32.14
C THR A 242 -7.89 9.67 31.70
N LYS A 243 -8.37 10.53 32.61
CA LYS A 243 -8.57 11.97 32.36
C LYS A 243 -7.31 12.73 31.98
N GLU A 244 -6.14 12.33 32.50
CA GLU A 244 -4.88 12.95 32.12
C GLU A 244 -4.42 12.44 30.76
N VAL A 245 -4.55 11.13 30.52
CA VAL A 245 -4.18 10.50 29.26
C VAL A 245 -5.02 11.03 28.10
N VAL A 246 -6.34 11.20 28.27
CA VAL A 246 -7.24 11.79 27.26
C VAL A 246 -6.77 13.18 26.82
N LYS A 247 -6.21 13.99 27.73
CA LYS A 247 -5.69 15.32 27.36
C LYS A 247 -4.42 15.24 26.50
N GLU A 248 -3.63 14.18 26.66
CA GLU A 248 -2.34 14.04 25.98
C GLU A 248 -2.44 13.27 24.64
N ILE A 249 -3.32 12.27 24.56
CA ILE A 249 -3.44 11.38 23.40
C ILE A 249 -4.86 11.27 22.84
N GLY A 250 -5.81 12.05 23.36
CA GLY A 250 -7.19 12.07 22.85
C GLY A 250 -7.41 12.98 21.64
N ASN A 251 -6.34 13.53 21.06
CA ASN A 251 -6.34 14.35 19.84
C ASN A 251 -4.93 14.34 19.20
N GLU A 252 -4.77 15.03 18.06
CA GLU A 252 -3.51 15.12 17.33
C GLU A 252 -2.62 16.33 17.68
N GLU A 253 -2.91 17.07 18.76
CA GLU A 253 -2.16 18.29 19.10
C GLU A 253 -0.70 18.00 19.49
N ILE A 254 -0.46 16.86 20.15
CA ILE A 254 0.86 16.46 20.65
C ILE A 254 1.52 15.42 19.74
N TYR A 255 0.73 14.46 19.25
CA TYR A 255 1.21 13.34 18.44
C TYR A 255 0.37 13.24 17.17
N SER A 256 1.04 13.04 16.02
CA SER A 256 0.35 12.73 14.76
C SER A 256 -0.38 11.39 14.84
N MET A 257 -1.42 11.18 14.02
CA MET A 257 -2.18 9.93 13.94
C MET A 257 -1.31 8.67 13.86
N LYS A 258 -0.23 8.68 13.07
CA LYS A 258 0.73 7.55 12.98
C LYS A 258 1.43 7.22 14.31
N LYS A 259 1.72 8.22 15.13
CA LYS A 259 2.34 8.02 16.45
C LYS A 259 1.30 7.58 17.47
N LEU A 260 0.10 8.15 17.40
CA LEU A 260 -1.02 7.73 18.24
C LEU A 260 -1.35 6.26 18.00
N SER A 261 -1.47 5.83 16.74
CA SER A 261 -1.74 4.42 16.44
C SER A 261 -0.70 3.50 17.07
N TYR A 262 0.58 3.87 17.01
CA TYR A 262 1.64 3.10 17.66
C TYR A 262 1.57 3.13 19.20
N ILE A 263 1.26 4.29 19.81
CA ILE A 263 1.06 4.38 21.27
C ILE A 263 -0.10 3.47 21.69
N TYR A 264 -1.27 3.61 21.06
CA TYR A 264 -2.46 2.83 21.41
C TYR A 264 -2.30 1.33 21.20
N MET A 265 -1.60 0.92 20.14
CA MET A 265 -1.28 -0.49 19.90
C MET A 265 -0.43 -1.11 21.04
N ASN A 266 0.34 -0.28 21.74
CA ASN A 266 1.22 -0.66 22.86
C ASN A 266 0.66 -0.34 24.26
N LEU A 267 -0.53 0.25 24.37
CA LEU A 267 -1.27 0.34 25.63
C LEU A 267 -1.87 -1.01 26.00
N SER A 268 -2.24 -1.19 27.27
CA SER A 268 -3.17 -2.26 27.63
C SER A 268 -4.52 -2.04 26.92
N ILE A 269 -5.23 -3.14 26.60
CA ILE A 269 -6.55 -3.03 25.93
C ILE A 269 -7.49 -2.19 26.78
N GLU A 270 -7.46 -2.42 28.09
CA GLU A 270 -8.27 -1.71 29.08
C GLU A 270 -7.99 -0.21 29.03
N LYS A 271 -6.73 0.21 29.11
CA LYS A 271 -6.39 1.64 29.09
C LYS A 271 -6.75 2.28 27.75
N ALA A 272 -6.45 1.61 26.63
CA ALA A 272 -6.81 2.09 25.31
C ALA A 272 -8.34 2.30 25.21
N ALA A 273 -9.12 1.34 25.67
CA ALA A 273 -10.57 1.39 25.64
C ALA A 273 -11.13 2.49 26.54
N GLU A 274 -10.65 2.62 27.77
CA GLU A 274 -11.03 3.68 28.70
C GLU A 274 -10.84 5.08 28.10
N VAL A 275 -9.66 5.32 27.52
CA VAL A 275 -9.31 6.62 26.96
C VAL A 275 -10.20 6.92 25.74
N LEU A 276 -10.34 5.97 24.81
CA LEU A 276 -11.15 6.16 23.60
C LEU A 276 -12.66 6.27 23.90
N ALA A 277 -13.15 5.60 24.94
CA ALA A 277 -14.54 5.70 25.38
C ALA A 277 -14.88 7.07 25.97
N GLU A 278 -13.91 7.82 26.52
CA GLU A 278 -14.11 9.19 27.02
C GLU A 278 -14.07 10.26 25.90
N ILE A 279 -13.53 9.93 24.72
CA ILE A 279 -13.42 10.87 23.60
C ILE A 279 -14.76 10.98 22.87
N LYS A 280 -15.26 12.22 22.75
CA LYS A 280 -16.53 12.54 22.09
C LYS A 280 -16.43 12.66 20.57
N ASN A 281 -15.23 12.85 20.04
CA ASN A 281 -15.03 12.97 18.60
C ASN A 281 -14.94 11.56 17.99
N ASP A 282 -16.06 11.05 17.49
CA ASP A 282 -16.13 9.72 16.88
C ASP A 282 -15.29 9.59 15.61
N GLU A 283 -15.18 10.66 14.80
CA GLU A 283 -14.34 10.67 13.59
C GLU A 283 -12.87 10.41 13.94
N PHE A 284 -12.36 11.06 14.99
CA PHE A 284 -11.01 10.81 15.49
C PHE A 284 -10.82 9.36 15.96
N VAL A 285 -11.78 8.82 16.70
CA VAL A 285 -11.71 7.45 17.22
C VAL A 285 -11.71 6.45 16.06
N GLU A 286 -12.58 6.61 15.07
CA GLU A 286 -12.63 5.75 13.89
C GLU A 286 -11.34 5.83 13.06
N GLU A 287 -10.81 7.04 12.84
CA GLU A 287 -9.55 7.24 12.12
C GLU A 287 -8.38 6.57 12.85
N LEU A 288 -8.31 6.71 14.17
CA LEU A 288 -7.28 6.10 14.99
C LEU A 288 -7.36 4.57 14.99
N ILE A 289 -8.55 3.98 15.11
CA ILE A 289 -8.75 2.52 14.99
C ILE A 289 -8.29 2.02 13.62
N SER A 290 -8.62 2.75 12.55
CA SER A 290 -8.13 2.43 11.19
C SER A 290 -6.61 2.53 11.08
N ALA A 291 -6.01 3.55 11.69
CA ALA A 291 -4.56 3.75 11.71
C ALA A 291 -3.83 2.66 12.51
N ILE A 292 -4.42 2.15 13.60
CA ILE A 292 -3.91 0.99 14.35
C ILE A 292 -3.90 -0.23 13.42
N GLY A 293 -5.02 -0.54 12.76
CA GLY A 293 -5.08 -1.69 11.83
C GLY A 293 -4.06 -1.60 10.69
N LYS A 294 -3.82 -0.40 10.16
CA LYS A 294 -2.77 -0.19 9.15
C LYS A 294 -1.36 -0.43 9.71
N GLU A 295 -1.08 0.00 10.93
CA GLU A 295 0.21 -0.20 11.59
C GLU A 295 0.44 -1.69 11.93
N GLU A 296 -0.60 -2.40 12.35
CA GLU A 296 -0.57 -3.86 12.55
C GLU A 296 -0.19 -4.59 11.28
N GLU A 297 -0.79 -4.21 10.16
CA GLU A 297 -0.52 -4.84 8.87
C GLU A 297 0.91 -4.56 8.39
N LEU A 298 1.40 -3.34 8.59
CA LEU A 298 2.79 -2.98 8.30
C LEU A 298 3.79 -3.81 9.14
N ARG A 299 3.43 -4.13 10.38
CA ARG A 299 4.29 -4.87 11.31
C ARG A 299 4.06 -6.37 11.31
N LYS A 300 3.05 -6.85 10.59
CA LYS A 300 2.67 -8.27 10.48
C LYS A 300 2.39 -8.87 11.85
N VAL A 301 1.60 -8.16 12.67
CA VAL A 301 1.16 -8.64 13.98
C VAL A 301 0.08 -9.70 13.77
N ASP A 302 0.23 -10.88 14.39
CA ASP A 302 -0.69 -12.01 14.20
C ASP A 302 -2.06 -11.80 14.89
N ASN A 303 -2.07 -11.17 16.07
CA ASN A 303 -3.29 -10.84 16.83
C ASN A 303 -3.67 -9.37 16.62
N SER A 304 -4.94 -9.12 16.27
CA SER A 304 -5.41 -7.76 15.98
C SER A 304 -5.81 -7.01 17.25
N ARG A 305 -4.87 -6.22 17.78
CA ARG A 305 -5.12 -5.19 18.81
C ARG A 305 -6.23 -4.23 18.37
N MET A 306 -6.31 -3.89 17.09
CA MET A 306 -7.36 -3.04 16.52
C MET A 306 -8.75 -3.61 16.83
N THR A 307 -8.92 -4.92 16.61
CA THR A 307 -10.20 -5.60 16.86
C THR A 307 -10.52 -5.62 18.36
N GLU A 308 -9.54 -6.03 19.17
CA GLU A 308 -9.65 -6.11 20.63
C GLU A 308 -10.01 -4.75 21.26
N ILE A 309 -9.29 -3.70 20.87
CA ILE A 309 -9.51 -2.32 21.34
C ILE A 309 -10.89 -1.84 20.89
N ASN A 310 -11.27 -2.04 19.62
CA ASN A 310 -12.56 -1.60 19.11
C ASN A 310 -13.74 -2.27 19.84
N GLU A 311 -13.63 -3.57 20.12
CA GLU A 311 -14.63 -4.30 20.91
C GLU A 311 -14.76 -3.75 22.32
N ALA A 312 -13.63 -3.53 22.99
CA ALA A 312 -13.61 -2.96 24.34
C ALA A 312 -14.14 -1.53 24.40
N VAL A 313 -13.84 -0.68 23.40
CA VAL A 313 -14.39 0.67 23.28
C VAL A 313 -15.91 0.64 23.16
N LYS A 314 -16.45 -0.23 22.30
CA LYS A 314 -17.91 -0.38 22.12
C LYS A 314 -18.59 -0.81 23.41
N PHE A 315 -18.02 -1.82 24.07
CA PHE A 315 -18.52 -2.31 25.35
C PHE A 315 -18.56 -1.19 26.41
N LEU A 316 -17.46 -0.44 26.56
CA LEU A 316 -17.38 0.65 27.54
C LEU A 316 -18.32 1.81 27.21
N ARG A 317 -18.47 2.17 25.93
CA ARG A 317 -19.41 3.22 25.51
C ARG A 317 -20.85 2.82 25.81
N GLU A 318 -21.26 1.60 25.47
CA GLU A 318 -22.59 1.07 25.79
C GLU A 318 -22.83 1.00 27.30
N TYR A 319 -21.83 0.55 28.07
CA TYR A 319 -21.90 0.54 29.53
C TYR A 319 -22.09 1.95 30.09
N ASN A 320 -21.27 2.90 29.64
CA ASN A 320 -21.31 4.28 30.11
C ASN A 320 -22.65 4.96 29.78
N GLU A 321 -23.21 4.69 28.61
CA GLU A 321 -24.54 5.18 28.22
C GLU A 321 -25.63 4.64 29.18
N LYS A 322 -25.63 3.34 29.46
CA LYS A 322 -26.58 2.73 30.42
C LYS A 322 -26.41 3.27 31.84
N VAL A 323 -25.17 3.53 32.27
CA VAL A 323 -24.90 4.17 33.56
C VAL A 323 -25.49 5.58 33.59
N ASP A 324 -25.31 6.36 32.52
CA ASP A 324 -25.84 7.73 32.44
C ASP A 324 -27.39 7.75 32.42
N GLU A 325 -28.02 6.78 31.76
CA GLU A 325 -29.48 6.56 31.84
C GLU A 325 -29.93 6.27 33.28
N LEU A 326 -29.22 5.39 34.00
CA LEU A 326 -29.51 5.08 35.39
C LEU A 326 -29.32 6.30 36.30
N VAL A 327 -28.30 7.13 36.04
CA VAL A 327 -28.10 8.42 36.74
C VAL A 327 -29.32 9.31 36.54
N GLU A 328 -29.85 9.40 35.32
CA GLU A 328 -31.04 10.21 35.02
C GLU A 328 -32.28 9.68 35.75
N VAL A 329 -32.53 8.36 35.68
CA VAL A 329 -33.66 7.70 36.35
C VAL A 329 -33.58 7.91 37.87
N TYR A 330 -32.45 7.59 38.49
CA TYR A 330 -32.28 7.70 39.94
C TYR A 330 -32.30 9.15 40.42
N SER A 331 -31.89 10.11 39.58
CA SER A 331 -32.00 11.54 39.91
C SER A 331 -33.45 12.03 39.98
N LYS A 332 -34.39 11.36 39.30
CA LYS A 332 -35.83 11.68 39.32
C LYS A 332 -36.60 10.89 40.39
N MET A 333 -36.02 9.82 40.92
CA MET A 333 -36.62 9.00 41.98
C MET A 333 -36.51 9.66 43.36
N SER A 334 -37.40 9.26 44.29
CA SER A 334 -37.29 9.70 45.68
C SER A 334 -36.01 9.14 46.32
N THR A 335 -35.26 9.98 47.04
CA THR A 335 -33.95 9.63 47.62
C THR A 335 -34.00 8.45 48.58
N ASN A 336 -35.12 8.24 49.29
CA ASN A 336 -35.31 7.09 50.19
C ASN A 336 -35.36 5.76 49.44
N ASN A 337 -35.96 5.75 48.25
CA ASN A 337 -36.03 4.54 47.42
C ASN A 337 -34.67 4.23 46.79
N VAL A 338 -33.97 5.26 46.30
CA VAL A 338 -32.62 5.10 45.76
C VAL A 338 -31.66 4.60 46.84
N ALA A 339 -31.74 5.11 48.07
CA ALA A 339 -30.94 4.62 49.19
C ALA A 339 -31.12 3.11 49.42
N LYS A 340 -32.36 2.60 49.41
CA LYS A 340 -32.62 1.16 49.54
C LYS A 340 -32.04 0.33 48.40
N VAL A 341 -32.12 0.83 47.16
CA VAL A 341 -31.51 0.19 45.99
C VAL A 341 -30.00 0.12 46.16
N VAL A 342 -29.37 1.24 46.52
CA VAL A 342 -27.92 1.34 46.75
C VAL A 342 -27.45 0.35 47.80
N GLU A 343 -28.15 0.29 48.92
CA GLU A 343 -27.84 -0.63 50.02
C GLU A 343 -27.89 -2.11 49.63
N ASN A 344 -28.77 -2.46 48.68
CA ASN A 344 -28.89 -3.84 48.18
C ASN A 344 -27.80 -4.15 47.16
N MET A 345 -27.54 -3.24 46.22
CA MET A 345 -26.58 -3.45 45.13
C MET A 345 -25.13 -3.41 45.62
N MET A 346 -24.80 -2.54 46.58
CA MET A 346 -23.41 -2.42 47.09
C MET A 346 -22.90 -3.65 47.85
N GLY A 347 -23.81 -4.56 48.22
CA GLY A 347 -23.50 -5.83 48.86
C GLY A 347 -23.28 -6.97 47.87
N ASN A 348 -23.69 -6.80 46.62
CA ASN A 348 -23.66 -7.85 45.61
C ASN A 348 -22.48 -7.67 44.66
N THR A 349 -21.42 -8.45 44.91
CA THR A 349 -20.22 -8.52 44.04
C THR A 349 -20.32 -9.62 43.00
N LYS A 350 -21.49 -10.26 42.85
CA LYS A 350 -21.69 -11.29 41.82
C LYS A 350 -21.62 -10.63 40.45
N LYS A 351 -20.85 -11.26 39.56
CA LYS A 351 -20.70 -10.89 38.16
C LYS A 351 -22.07 -10.88 37.46
N VAL A 352 -22.42 -9.72 36.91
CA VAL A 352 -23.62 -9.46 36.10
C VAL A 352 -23.28 -9.63 34.62
N THR A 353 -22.16 -9.04 34.20
CA THR A 353 -21.64 -9.18 32.84
C THR A 353 -20.11 -9.02 32.84
N SER A 354 -19.45 -9.45 31.78
CA SER A 354 -18.04 -9.20 31.53
C SER A 354 -17.75 -9.04 30.06
N LEU A 355 -16.66 -8.33 29.77
CA LEU A 355 -15.98 -8.45 28.50
C LEU A 355 -14.77 -9.37 28.68
N GLU A 356 -14.68 -10.37 27.80
CA GLU A 356 -13.57 -11.32 27.75
C GLU A 356 -12.89 -11.19 26.38
N ILE A 357 -11.57 -11.05 26.38
CA ILE A 357 -10.74 -11.08 25.18
C ILE A 357 -9.75 -12.24 25.33
N ASP A 358 -9.64 -13.07 24.29
CA ASP A 358 -8.84 -14.31 24.31
C ASP A 358 -9.13 -15.19 25.54
N SER A 359 -10.42 -15.30 25.90
CA SER A 359 -10.90 -16.05 27.07
C SER A 359 -10.38 -15.54 28.42
N SER A 360 -9.84 -14.32 28.46
CA SER A 360 -9.41 -13.63 29.68
C SER A 360 -10.37 -12.46 29.98
N PRO A 361 -10.96 -12.37 31.18
CA PRO A 361 -11.80 -11.23 31.52
C PRO A 361 -10.97 -9.97 31.65
N ILE A 362 -11.30 -8.96 30.83
CA ILE A 362 -10.69 -7.63 30.89
C ILE A 362 -11.61 -6.61 31.59
N TYR A 363 -12.92 -6.88 31.63
CA TYR A 363 -13.87 -6.12 32.44
C TYR A 363 -14.83 -7.05 33.15
N GLU A 364 -15.03 -6.83 34.44
CA GLU A 364 -16.07 -7.52 35.23
C GLU A 364 -16.99 -6.51 35.89
N ILE A 365 -18.27 -6.60 35.55
CA ILE A 365 -19.30 -5.69 36.04
C ILE A 365 -20.17 -6.46 37.02
N SER A 366 -20.30 -5.91 38.22
CA SER A 366 -21.21 -6.38 39.28
C SER A 366 -22.23 -5.30 39.61
N ASP A 367 -23.28 -5.65 40.35
CA ASP A 367 -24.23 -4.67 40.89
C ASP A 367 -23.51 -3.59 41.72
N SER A 368 -22.49 -3.99 42.48
CA SER A 368 -21.67 -3.07 43.25
C SER A 368 -20.90 -2.09 42.36
N THR A 369 -20.36 -2.54 41.23
CA THR A 369 -19.62 -1.66 40.31
C THR A 369 -20.57 -0.68 39.63
N ILE A 370 -21.70 -1.18 39.11
CA ILE A 370 -22.74 -0.36 38.48
C ILE A 370 -23.20 0.76 39.42
N ILE A 371 -23.53 0.42 40.65
CA ILE A 371 -24.09 1.42 41.57
C ILE A 371 -23.06 2.46 42.00
N LEU A 372 -21.79 2.08 42.15
CA LEU A 372 -20.71 3.03 42.43
C LEU A 372 -20.53 4.00 41.27
N ASP A 373 -20.51 3.50 40.03
CA ASP A 373 -20.35 4.33 38.85
C ASP A 373 -21.51 5.32 38.69
N VAL A 374 -22.75 4.84 38.87
CA VAL A 374 -23.94 5.70 38.89
C VAL A 374 -23.79 6.81 39.94
N LEU A 375 -23.49 6.45 41.19
CA LEU A 375 -23.38 7.42 42.28
C LEU A 375 -22.24 8.43 42.08
N SER A 376 -21.12 8.00 41.49
CA SER A 376 -19.96 8.86 41.20
C SER A 376 -20.28 9.98 40.22
N ARG A 377 -21.24 9.74 39.31
CA ARG A 377 -21.69 10.69 38.28
C ARG A 377 -22.90 11.53 38.71
N MET A 378 -23.52 11.22 39.85
CA MET A 378 -24.63 12.02 40.38
C MET A 378 -24.19 13.39 40.86
N LYS A 379 -25.10 14.37 40.81
CA LYS A 379 -24.88 15.69 41.42
C LYS A 379 -24.69 15.54 42.93
N LYS A 380 -23.64 16.19 43.48
CA LYS A 380 -23.27 16.14 44.91
C LYS A 380 -24.45 16.35 45.89
N PRO A 381 -25.40 17.28 45.67
CA PRO A 381 -26.54 17.45 46.56
C PRO A 381 -27.48 16.23 46.58
N THR A 382 -27.67 15.56 45.44
CA THR A 382 -28.50 14.36 45.33
C THR A 382 -27.83 13.19 46.04
N LEU A 383 -26.53 12.98 45.77
CA LEU A 383 -25.72 11.96 46.43
C LEU A 383 -25.75 12.10 47.96
N SER A 384 -25.56 13.31 48.48
CA SER A 384 -25.62 13.58 49.93
C SER A 384 -26.98 13.22 50.54
N LYS A 385 -28.09 13.55 49.86
CA LYS A 385 -29.44 13.17 50.33
C LYS A 385 -29.65 11.66 50.29
N ILE A 386 -29.11 10.95 49.30
CA ILE A 386 -29.17 9.48 49.24
C ILE A 386 -28.44 8.89 50.45
N ILE A 387 -27.19 9.31 50.68
CA ILE A 387 -26.36 8.85 51.82
C ILE A 387 -27.07 9.10 53.17
N ASN A 388 -27.71 10.26 53.34
CA ASN A 388 -28.46 10.57 54.58
C ASN A 388 -29.68 9.67 54.83
N ASN A 389 -30.20 9.00 53.80
CA ASN A 389 -31.32 8.08 53.90
C ASN A 389 -30.89 6.61 54.00
N MET A 390 -29.58 6.33 54.09
CA MET A 390 -29.03 4.99 54.26
C MET A 390 -28.77 4.67 55.74
N ASP A 391 -28.67 3.39 56.07
CA ASP A 391 -28.13 2.91 57.34
C ASP A 391 -26.70 3.43 57.54
N SER A 392 -26.38 3.87 58.76
CA SER A 392 -25.10 4.54 59.08
C SER A 392 -23.88 3.68 58.77
N LYS A 393 -23.95 2.35 58.95
CA LYS A 393 -22.84 1.44 58.62
C LYS A 393 -22.67 1.31 57.11
N LYS A 394 -23.78 1.22 56.37
CA LYS A 394 -23.75 1.12 54.90
C LYS A 394 -23.32 2.43 54.25
N ALA A 395 -23.77 3.57 54.76
CA ALA A 395 -23.33 4.91 54.34
C ALA A 395 -21.82 5.09 54.51
N SER A 396 -21.27 4.65 55.65
CA SER A 396 -19.82 4.66 55.90
C SER A 396 -19.06 3.78 54.89
N LYS A 397 -19.53 2.55 54.66
CA LYS A 397 -18.94 1.64 53.66
C LYS A 397 -18.98 2.24 52.25
N LEU A 398 -20.10 2.82 51.84
CA LEU A 398 -20.22 3.46 50.52
C LEU A 398 -19.23 4.61 50.36
N THR A 399 -19.07 5.43 51.39
CA THR A 399 -18.12 6.55 51.37
C THR A 399 -16.69 6.06 51.21
N GLN A 400 -16.31 4.95 51.86
CA GLN A 400 -15.02 4.31 51.64
C GLN A 400 -14.86 3.82 50.20
N MET A 401 -15.88 3.15 49.66
CA MET A 401 -15.85 2.64 48.28
C MET A 401 -15.72 3.76 47.23
N LEU A 402 -16.41 4.90 47.44
CA LEU A 402 -16.31 6.06 46.54
C LEU A 402 -15.01 6.86 46.70
N ALA A 403 -14.32 6.71 47.83
CA ALA A 403 -13.06 7.39 48.12
C ALA A 403 -11.82 6.54 47.78
N SER A 404 -11.99 5.22 47.61
CA SER A 404 -10.92 4.33 47.15
C SER A 404 -10.49 4.74 45.73
N PRO A 405 -9.17 4.90 45.50
CA PRO A 405 -8.62 5.35 44.23
C PRO A 405 -8.79 4.34 43.10
#